data_AF-L1L7B2-F1
#
_entry.id   AF-L1L7B2-F1
#
_cell.length_a   1.000
_cell.length_b   1.000
_cell.length_c   1.000
_cell.angle_alpha   90.00
_cell.angle_beta   90.00
_cell.angle_gamma   90.00
#
_symmetry.space_group_name_H-M   'P 1'
#
loop_
_entity.id
_entity.type
_entity.pdbx_description
1 polymer ?
#
loop_
_entity_poly.entity_id
_entity_poly.type
_entity_poly.pdbx_seq_one_letter_code
_entity_poly.pdbx_strand_id
1 'polypeptide(L)'
;MTRGLNTDEVAEPDAFAIEATIAAFTAAEPWLEELRAYIQQNKAYATDTIHTGIPGPRVVSSHATYLLWIDCDTLTDDTTELCRFLRHKTGLVLSEGAAHGGDGKRFIRMNVACPRTRLDDGPARLWAGVDAYRAA
;
A
#
# COMPACT_ATOMS: atom_id res chain seq x y z
N MET A 1 30.83 -16.93 -15.45
CA MET A 1 29.45 -16.57 -15.04
C MET A 1 29.20 -16.70 -13.54
N THR A 2 29.94 -17.53 -12.80
CA THR A 2 29.68 -17.83 -11.37
C THR A 2 30.30 -16.86 -10.36
N ARG A 3 31.34 -16.09 -10.72
CA ARG A 3 32.07 -15.24 -9.75
C ARG A 3 31.22 -14.09 -9.20
N GLY A 4 30.37 -13.47 -10.02
CA GLY A 4 29.52 -12.35 -9.58
C GLY A 4 28.51 -12.80 -8.52
N LEU A 5 27.82 -13.92 -8.76
CA LEU A 5 26.82 -14.47 -7.83
C LEU A 5 27.40 -14.80 -6.44
N ASN A 6 28.64 -15.30 -6.39
CA ASN A 6 29.32 -15.59 -5.13
C ASN A 6 29.88 -14.32 -4.47
N THR A 7 30.23 -13.30 -5.25
CA THR A 7 30.73 -12.02 -4.73
C THR A 7 29.59 -11.22 -4.09
N ASP A 8 28.40 -11.31 -4.68
CA ASP A 8 27.18 -10.64 -4.18
C ASP A 8 26.43 -11.48 -3.13
N GLU A 9 26.97 -12.66 -2.77
CA GLU A 9 26.40 -13.61 -1.79
C GLU A 9 24.95 -14.02 -2.07
N VAL A 10 24.55 -14.07 -3.35
CA VAL A 10 23.20 -14.49 -3.79
C VAL A 10 23.14 -15.94 -4.25
N ALA A 11 24.27 -16.66 -4.21
CA ALA A 11 24.37 -18.05 -4.63
C ALA A 11 23.95 -19.05 -3.55
N GLU A 12 23.82 -18.62 -2.30
CA GLU A 12 23.52 -19.47 -1.15
C GLU A 12 22.30 -18.90 -0.40
N PRO A 13 21.29 -19.74 -0.11
CA PRO A 13 20.12 -19.31 0.66
C PRO A 13 20.49 -19.10 2.13
N ASP A 14 19.77 -18.21 2.81
CA ASP A 14 19.86 -18.16 4.27
C ASP A 14 19.37 -19.47 4.91
N ALA A 15 19.75 -19.70 6.17
CA ALA A 15 19.48 -20.95 6.88
C ALA A 15 17.98 -21.32 6.99
N PHE A 16 17.07 -20.36 6.84
CA PHE A 16 15.62 -20.58 6.91
C PHE A 16 14.92 -20.44 5.57
N ALA A 17 15.51 -19.78 4.57
CA ALA A 17 14.88 -19.54 3.26
C ALA A 17 14.34 -20.81 2.62
N ILE A 18 15.12 -21.90 2.62
CA ILE A 18 14.71 -23.16 1.99
C ILE A 18 13.51 -23.77 2.72
N GLU A 19 13.60 -23.97 4.03
CA GLU A 19 12.53 -24.60 4.81
C GLU A 19 11.26 -23.74 4.84
N ALA A 20 11.39 -22.42 4.98
CA ALA A 20 10.24 -21.50 4.94
C ALA A 20 9.53 -21.53 3.58
N THR A 21 10.29 -21.58 2.47
CA THR A 21 9.71 -21.67 1.11
C THR A 21 9.00 -23.01 0.89
N ILE A 22 9.61 -24.11 1.34
CA ILE A 22 8.99 -25.45 1.25
C ILE A 22 7.67 -25.45 2.03
N ALA A 23 7.65 -24.97 3.27
CA ALA A 23 6.43 -24.89 4.08
C ALA A 23 5.37 -23.99 3.42
N ALA A 24 5.77 -22.84 2.89
CA ALA A 24 4.87 -21.91 2.19
C ALA A 24 4.19 -22.57 0.97
N PHE A 25 4.94 -23.33 0.16
CA PHE A 25 4.40 -23.94 -1.06
C PHE A 25 3.69 -25.27 -0.85
N THR A 26 3.96 -25.98 0.24
CA THR A 26 3.40 -27.34 0.47
C THR A 26 2.33 -27.40 1.55
N ALA A 27 2.27 -26.42 2.45
CA ALA A 27 1.38 -26.45 3.62
C ALA A 27 0.60 -25.16 3.89
N ALA A 28 0.96 -24.02 3.29
CA ALA A 28 0.35 -22.72 3.63
C ALA A 28 -0.87 -22.34 2.77
N GLU A 29 -1.37 -23.22 1.90
CA GLU A 29 -2.54 -22.95 1.06
C GLU A 29 -3.78 -22.51 1.87
N PRO A 30 -4.16 -23.18 2.99
CA PRO A 30 -5.31 -22.74 3.78
C PRO A 30 -5.15 -21.31 4.34
N TRP A 31 -3.95 -21.00 4.83
CA TRP A 31 -3.62 -19.65 5.31
C TRP A 31 -3.68 -18.61 4.19
N LEU A 32 -3.19 -18.96 2.99
CA LEU A 32 -3.20 -18.06 1.85
C LEU A 32 -4.63 -17.75 1.40
N GLU A 33 -5.52 -18.74 1.37
CA GLU A 33 -6.93 -18.53 1.02
C GLU A 33 -7.64 -17.62 2.03
N GLU A 34 -7.42 -17.83 3.33
CA GLU A 34 -7.94 -16.94 4.38
C GLU A 34 -7.38 -15.52 4.24
N LEU A 35 -6.07 -15.39 4.01
CA LEU A 35 -5.43 -14.09 3.79
C LEU A 35 -6.00 -13.38 2.57
N ARG A 36 -6.18 -14.07 1.44
CA ARG A 36 -6.73 -13.48 0.21
C ARG A 36 -8.14 -12.95 0.44
N ALA A 37 -8.99 -13.73 1.11
CA ALA A 37 -10.34 -13.29 1.48
C ALA A 37 -10.30 -12.07 2.41
N TYR A 38 -9.42 -12.08 3.41
CA TYR A 38 -9.25 -10.98 4.35
C TYR A 38 -8.74 -9.69 3.67
N ILE A 39 -7.73 -9.79 2.80
CA ILE A 39 -7.23 -8.66 2.01
C ILE A 39 -8.33 -8.11 1.09
N GLN A 40 -9.12 -8.98 0.47
CA GLN A 40 -10.22 -8.54 -0.38
C GLN A 40 -11.27 -7.73 0.40
N GLN A 41 -11.63 -8.19 1.59
CA GLN A 41 -12.50 -7.43 2.51
C GLN A 41 -11.86 -6.12 2.96
N ASN A 42 -10.55 -6.11 3.19
CA ASN A 42 -9.80 -4.91 3.55
C ASN A 42 -9.81 -3.88 2.41
N LYS A 43 -9.57 -4.31 1.16
CA LYS A 43 -9.64 -3.46 -0.04
C LYS A 43 -11.02 -2.86 -0.22
N ALA A 44 -12.08 -3.67 -0.10
CA ALA A 44 -13.46 -3.22 -0.24
C ALA A 44 -13.79 -2.14 0.80
N TYR A 45 -13.58 -2.44 2.08
CA TYR A 45 -13.83 -1.49 3.16
C TYR A 45 -13.03 -0.19 3.00
N ALA A 46 -11.73 -0.26 2.71
CA ALA A 46 -10.91 0.94 2.58
C ALA A 46 -11.36 1.77 1.37
N THR A 47 -11.77 1.12 0.28
CA THR A 47 -12.33 1.79 -0.91
C THR A 47 -13.62 2.52 -0.59
N ASP A 48 -14.59 1.81 0.01
CA ASP A 48 -15.89 2.39 0.39
C ASP A 48 -15.71 3.54 1.38
N THR A 49 -14.82 3.37 2.35
CA THR A 49 -14.46 4.41 3.31
C THR A 49 -13.92 5.61 2.54
N ILE A 50 -12.80 5.48 1.80
CA ILE A 50 -12.19 6.59 1.07
C ILE A 50 -13.20 7.35 0.21
N HIS A 51 -14.07 6.64 -0.54
CA HIS A 51 -15.07 7.26 -1.41
C HIS A 51 -16.22 7.96 -0.66
N THR A 52 -16.57 7.51 0.55
CA THR A 52 -17.67 8.10 1.33
C THR A 52 -17.24 9.30 2.17
N GLY A 53 -15.98 9.37 2.61
CA GLY A 53 -15.55 10.39 3.55
C GLY A 53 -15.11 11.72 2.94
N ILE A 54 -14.43 11.72 1.80
CA ILE A 54 -13.96 12.97 1.16
C ILE A 54 -14.17 12.95 -0.36
N PRO A 55 -14.73 14.02 -0.94
CA PRO A 55 -14.74 14.19 -2.38
C PRO A 55 -13.31 14.42 -2.89
N GLY A 56 -12.87 13.69 -3.91
CA GLY A 56 -11.60 13.93 -4.60
C GLY A 56 -10.79 12.67 -4.86
N PRO A 57 -10.17 12.05 -3.84
CA PRO A 57 -9.43 10.80 -3.98
C PRO A 57 -10.30 9.70 -4.57
N ARG A 58 -9.80 9.00 -5.60
CA ARG A 58 -10.48 7.84 -6.17
C ARG A 58 -9.58 6.63 -6.18
N VAL A 59 -9.99 5.57 -5.48
CA VAL A 59 -9.31 4.28 -5.58
C VAL A 59 -9.48 3.71 -7.00
N VAL A 60 -8.37 3.35 -7.63
CA VAL A 60 -8.35 2.65 -8.92
C VAL A 60 -8.70 1.18 -8.70
N SER A 61 -9.68 0.69 -9.46
CA SER A 61 -10.11 -0.71 -9.38
C SER A 61 -8.96 -1.65 -9.74
N SER A 62 -8.74 -2.69 -8.91
CA SER A 62 -7.66 -3.66 -9.10
C SER A 62 -8.03 -5.05 -8.60
N HIS A 63 -7.73 -6.06 -9.41
CA HIS A 63 -8.00 -7.47 -9.09
C HIS A 63 -6.87 -8.16 -8.31
N ALA A 64 -5.70 -7.52 -8.22
CA ALA A 64 -4.50 -8.11 -7.62
C ALA A 64 -3.85 -7.17 -6.62
N THR A 65 -2.91 -7.75 -5.85
CA THR A 65 -2.12 -7.11 -4.78
C THR A 65 -2.95 -6.65 -3.57
N TYR A 66 -2.24 -6.40 -2.47
CA TYR A 66 -2.73 -5.77 -1.26
C TYR A 66 -2.50 -4.25 -1.23
N LEU A 67 -2.18 -3.65 -2.37
CA LEU A 67 -1.89 -2.22 -2.50
C LEU A 67 -3.04 -1.53 -3.22
N LEU A 68 -3.56 -0.47 -2.62
CA LEU A 68 -4.48 0.44 -3.29
C LEU A 68 -3.69 1.53 -3.99
N TRP A 69 -4.11 1.84 -5.21
CA TRP A 69 -3.63 2.97 -5.99
C TRP A 69 -4.73 4.03 -5.99
N ILE A 70 -4.43 5.20 -5.46
CA ILE A 70 -5.43 6.23 -5.19
C ILE A 70 -5.09 7.45 -6.05
N ASP A 71 -5.98 7.75 -7.00
CA ASP A 71 -5.94 8.94 -7.86
C ASP A 71 -6.25 10.19 -7.04
N CYS A 72 -5.29 11.11 -7.01
CA CYS A 72 -5.36 12.39 -6.33
C CYS A 72 -5.31 13.57 -7.31
N ASP A 73 -5.57 13.39 -8.61
CA ASP A 73 -5.47 14.45 -9.64
C ASP A 73 -6.37 15.66 -9.36
N THR A 74 -7.47 15.44 -8.61
CA THR A 74 -8.37 16.53 -8.17
C THR A 74 -7.90 17.27 -6.91
N LEU A 75 -6.83 16.77 -6.27
CA LEU A 75 -6.24 17.34 -5.05
C LEU A 75 -4.90 18.03 -5.31
N THR A 76 -4.02 17.41 -6.09
CA THR A 76 -2.66 17.87 -6.32
C THR A 76 -2.04 17.22 -7.55
N ASP A 77 -1.08 17.89 -8.17
CA ASP A 77 -0.21 17.31 -9.19
C ASP A 77 1.19 16.90 -8.66
N ASP A 78 1.42 17.09 -7.35
CA ASP A 78 2.60 16.63 -6.59
C ASP A 78 2.20 15.86 -5.32
N THR A 79 1.96 14.56 -5.49
CA THR A 79 1.69 13.67 -4.36
C THR A 79 2.88 13.47 -3.40
N THR A 80 4.10 13.85 -3.79
CA THR A 80 5.26 13.83 -2.89
C THR A 80 5.05 14.84 -1.76
N GLU A 81 4.55 16.02 -2.12
CA GLU A 81 4.26 17.08 -1.17
C GLU A 81 3.05 16.72 -0.30
N LEU A 82 1.98 16.18 -0.89
CA LEU A 82 0.84 15.66 -0.14
C LEU A 82 1.25 14.59 0.88
N CYS A 83 2.04 13.57 0.49
CA CYS A 83 2.51 12.53 1.40
C CYS A 83 3.34 13.11 2.56
N ARG A 84 4.19 14.10 2.28
CA ARG A 84 4.97 14.80 3.30
C ARG A 84 4.07 15.57 4.27
N PHE A 85 3.07 16.27 3.74
CA PHE A 85 2.09 17.00 4.53
C PHE A 85 1.28 16.06 5.43
N LEU A 86 0.71 14.98 4.87
CA LEU A 86 -0.05 13.97 5.61
C LEU A 86 0.78 13.36 6.75
N ARG A 87 2.04 13.00 6.47
CA ARG A 87 2.96 12.47 7.48
C ARG A 87 3.18 13.46 8.62
N HIS A 88 3.40 14.74 8.31
CA HIS A 88 3.63 15.76 9.32
C HIS A 88 2.34 16.08 10.10
N LYS A 89 1.19 16.14 9.43
CA LYS A 89 -0.07 16.62 10.00
C LYS A 89 -0.80 15.54 10.81
N THR A 90 -0.86 14.31 10.31
CA THR A 90 -1.66 13.22 10.91
C THR A 90 -0.83 12.00 11.28
N GLY A 91 0.47 11.99 10.96
CA GLY A 91 1.35 10.84 11.16
C GLY A 91 1.10 9.70 10.18
N LEU A 92 0.16 9.85 9.24
CA LEU A 92 -0.11 8.83 8.22
C LEU A 92 1.03 8.81 7.20
N VAL A 93 1.66 7.65 7.04
CA VAL A 93 2.73 7.45 6.05
C VAL A 93 2.17 6.62 4.90
N LEU A 94 2.18 7.20 3.70
CA LEU A 94 1.82 6.57 2.44
C LEU A 94 3.00 6.67 1.47
N SER A 95 3.00 5.83 0.43
CA SER A 95 4.00 5.97 -0.64
C SER A 95 3.50 6.96 -1.69
N GLU A 96 4.31 7.98 -1.98
CA GLU A 96 4.11 8.84 -3.15
C GLU A 96 4.24 8.03 -4.45
N GLY A 97 3.40 8.32 -5.43
CA GLY A 97 3.41 7.58 -6.68
C GLY A 97 4.53 8.00 -7.63
N ALA A 98 5.17 9.15 -7.41
CA ALA A 98 6.26 9.65 -8.24
C ALA A 98 7.43 8.65 -8.39
N ALA A 99 7.69 7.83 -7.36
CA ALA A 99 8.70 6.77 -7.39
C ALA A 99 8.41 5.67 -8.43
N HIS A 100 7.18 5.57 -8.95
CA HIS A 100 6.77 4.60 -9.95
C HIS A 100 6.82 5.14 -11.39
N GLY A 101 7.23 6.40 -11.59
CA GLY A 101 7.34 7.03 -12.91
C GLY A 101 6.00 7.31 -13.59
N GLY A 102 6.03 7.67 -14.87
CA GLY A 102 4.83 7.95 -15.67
C GLY A 102 3.97 9.07 -15.09
N ASP A 103 2.68 8.81 -14.94
CA ASP A 103 1.70 9.69 -14.30
C ASP A 103 1.62 9.53 -12.77
N GLY A 104 2.53 8.73 -12.17
CA GLY A 104 2.53 8.37 -10.75
C GLY A 104 2.56 9.58 -9.80
N LYS A 105 3.05 10.75 -10.22
CA LYS A 105 3.00 11.97 -9.41
C LYS A 105 1.60 12.40 -8.98
N ARG A 106 0.54 11.88 -9.62
CA ARG A 106 -0.87 12.12 -9.29
C ARG A 106 -1.47 11.09 -8.33
N PHE A 107 -0.71 10.08 -7.95
CA PHE A 107 -1.23 8.95 -7.18
C PHE A 107 -0.50 8.76 -5.87
N ILE A 108 -1.21 8.20 -4.89
CA ILE A 108 -0.63 7.69 -3.66
C ILE A 108 -0.93 6.20 -3.53
N ARG A 109 -0.04 5.46 -2.85
CA ARG A 109 -0.20 4.03 -2.59
C ARG A 109 -0.48 3.76 -1.12
N MET A 110 -1.54 3.02 -0.85
CA MET A 110 -1.91 2.59 0.50
C MET A 110 -1.80 1.07 0.62
N ASN A 111 -1.14 0.59 1.67
CA ASN A 111 -1.06 -0.82 2.00
C ASN A 111 -2.25 -1.23 2.88
N VAL A 112 -3.03 -2.22 2.45
CA VAL A 112 -4.18 -2.74 3.20
C VAL A 112 -3.95 -4.15 3.79
N ALA A 113 -2.72 -4.67 3.71
CA ALA A 113 -2.28 -5.87 4.42
C ALA A 113 -1.94 -5.56 5.88
N CYS A 114 -2.98 -5.20 6.64
CA CYS A 114 -2.89 -4.93 8.07
C CYS A 114 -4.19 -5.35 8.79
N PRO A 115 -4.17 -5.46 10.13
CA PRO A 115 -5.39 -5.69 10.90
C PRO A 115 -6.45 -4.62 10.64
N ARG A 116 -7.74 -4.99 10.69
CA ARG A 116 -8.88 -4.09 10.42
C ARG A 116 -8.81 -2.82 11.27
N THR A 117 -8.40 -2.96 12.53
CA THR A 117 -8.20 -1.85 13.47
C THR A 117 -7.23 -0.78 12.97
N ARG A 118 -6.24 -1.13 12.14
CA ARG A 118 -5.36 -0.15 11.49
C ARG A 118 -6.02 0.51 10.28
N LEU A 119 -6.90 -0.19 9.58
CA LEU A 119 -7.71 0.37 8.49
C LEU A 119 -8.86 1.23 8.98
N ASP A 120 -9.27 1.14 10.24
CA ASP A 120 -10.22 2.08 10.82
C ASP A 120 -9.54 3.46 11.06
N ASP A 121 -8.24 3.45 11.40
CA ASP A 121 -7.44 4.66 11.67
C ASP A 121 -6.87 5.32 10.40
N GLY A 122 -6.36 4.53 9.45
CA GLY A 122 -5.67 5.03 8.26
C GLY A 122 -6.50 6.00 7.38
N PRO A 123 -7.67 5.61 6.88
CA PRO A 123 -8.58 6.48 6.14
C PRO A 123 -9.06 7.68 6.95
N ALA A 124 -9.30 7.54 8.25
CA ALA A 124 -9.69 8.67 9.11
C ALA A 124 -8.58 9.75 9.16
N ARG A 125 -7.32 9.32 9.30
CA ARG A 125 -6.15 10.22 9.20
C ARG A 125 -5.94 10.78 7.81
N LEU A 126 -6.25 10.02 6.76
CA LEU A 126 -6.20 10.50 5.38
C LEU A 126 -7.20 11.65 5.22
N TRP A 127 -8.42 11.49 5.70
CA TRP A 127 -9.43 12.54 5.59
C TRP A 127 -9.05 13.81 6.34
N ALA A 128 -8.73 13.69 7.62
CA ALA A 128 -8.32 14.83 8.43
C ALA A 128 -7.10 15.55 7.82
N GLY A 129 -6.19 14.80 7.18
CA GLY A 129 -5.04 15.34 6.48
C GLY A 129 -5.40 16.06 5.18
N VAL A 130 -6.27 15.49 4.34
CA VAL A 130 -6.71 16.10 3.08
C VAL A 130 -7.55 17.36 3.32
N ASP A 131 -8.43 17.35 4.33
CA ASP A 131 -9.19 18.55 4.69
C ASP A 131 -8.26 19.68 5.16
N ALA A 132 -7.28 19.36 5.99
CA ALA A 132 -6.27 20.33 6.42
C ALA A 132 -5.39 20.82 5.26
N TYR A 133 -5.09 19.95 4.29
CA TYR A 133 -4.29 20.29 3.12
C TYR A 133 -5.01 21.28 2.20
N ARG A 134 -6.31 21.11 1.98
CA ARG A 134 -7.14 22.02 1.18
C ARG A 134 -7.31 23.41 1.78
N ALA A 135 -7.18 23.51 3.10
CA ALA A 135 -7.33 24.77 3.85
C ALA A 135 -6.00 25.54 4.00
N ALA A 136 -4.87 24.94 3.61
CA ALA A 136 -3.55 25.55 3.63
C ALA A 136 -3.27 26.30 2.32
#